data_AF-A0A0F8AZ89-F1
#
_entry.id   AF-A0A0F8AZ89-F1
#
_cell.length_a   1.000
_cell.length_b   1.000
_cell.length_c   1.000
_cell.angle_alpha   90.00
_cell.angle_beta   90.00
_cell.angle_gamma   90.00
#
_symmetry.space_group_name_H-M   'P 1'
#
loop_
_entity.id
_entity.type
_entity.pdbx_description
1 polymer ?
#
loop_
_entity_poly.entity_id
_entity_poly.type
_entity_poly.pdbx_seq_one_letter_code
_entity_poly.pdbx_strand_id
1 'polypeptide(L)'
;MPCADRNIDYVVLGELCFRTWYPSPYSKDVLGQPSSRPARAHGRKRQAPLLEKFMGHHLYGSVPGRKVYVHPTREGEAGEWSVWEVDGEKDSLFCQNLSLFGKLFLDTKSVFYDVHNFNFFLLVYSPATFTPSEATESTMPRITGFFSKEKMSWDNNNLACILVFPPWQRKGLGALLMGVSYEIARREGLLGGPEKPISDLGLKGYRRFWGSEIARWLLSIDTTKVATNAQYSASAAASTSNRSNADVLVDIYDCSQATWITPEDCLTTLREMDVVQGDDAGLQSGKHFGIFDVRIRSQCPGSGV
;
A
#
# COMPACT_ATOMS: atom_id res chain seq x y z
N MET A 1 12.91 -13.58 -19.44
CA MET A 1 13.36 -14.72 -18.61
C MET A 1 12.48 -15.92 -18.89
N PRO A 2 13.01 -17.16 -18.91
CA PRO A 2 12.17 -18.35 -18.93
C PRO A 2 11.29 -18.30 -17.69
N CYS A 3 9.98 -18.32 -17.90
CA CYS A 3 9.01 -18.28 -16.82
C CYS A 3 9.22 -19.53 -15.97
N ALA A 4 9.43 -19.38 -14.65
CA ALA A 4 9.30 -20.49 -13.72
C ALA A 4 8.02 -21.27 -14.08
N ASP A 5 8.11 -22.60 -14.13
CA ASP A 5 7.00 -23.47 -14.57
C ASP A 5 5.76 -23.19 -13.72
N ARG A 6 4.85 -22.36 -14.24
CA ARG A 6 3.60 -22.02 -13.55
C ARG A 6 2.74 -23.27 -13.52
N ASN A 7 2.27 -23.63 -12.33
CA ASN A 7 1.39 -24.77 -12.16
C ASN A 7 -0.09 -24.44 -12.44
N ILE A 8 -0.48 -23.17 -12.34
CA ILE A 8 -1.79 -22.63 -12.73
C ILE A 8 -1.52 -21.49 -13.71
N ASP A 9 -2.15 -21.49 -14.90
CA ASP A 9 -1.93 -20.45 -15.92
C ASP A 9 -2.91 -19.27 -15.82
N TYR A 10 -4.17 -19.54 -15.47
CA TYR A 10 -5.24 -18.55 -15.44
C TYR A 10 -6.12 -18.73 -14.22
N VAL A 11 -6.71 -17.62 -13.80
CA VAL A 11 -7.68 -17.56 -12.72
C VAL A 11 -8.94 -16.87 -13.25
N VAL A 12 -10.12 -17.39 -12.89
CA VAL A 12 -11.42 -16.80 -13.23
C VAL A 12 -12.12 -16.36 -11.95
N LEU A 13 -12.37 -15.05 -11.83
CA LEU A 13 -13.03 -14.39 -10.71
C LEU A 13 -14.30 -13.71 -11.23
N GLY A 14 -15.45 -14.35 -11.02
CA GLY A 14 -16.71 -13.96 -11.68
C GLY A 14 -16.52 -13.97 -13.21
N GLU A 15 -16.83 -12.87 -13.87
CA GLU A 15 -16.63 -12.71 -15.33
C GLU A 15 -15.18 -12.38 -15.73
N LEU A 16 -14.28 -12.12 -14.77
CA LEU A 16 -12.91 -11.69 -15.04
C LEU A 16 -11.97 -12.88 -15.14
N CYS A 17 -11.28 -13.03 -16.27
CA CYS A 17 -10.25 -14.04 -16.48
C CYS A 17 -8.88 -13.37 -16.67
N PHE A 18 -7.91 -13.70 -15.81
CA PHE A 18 -6.57 -13.10 -15.87
C PHE A 18 -5.46 -14.13 -15.60
N ARG A 19 -4.28 -13.85 -16.17
CA ARG A 19 -3.11 -14.73 -16.15
C ARG A 19 -2.35 -14.62 -14.83
N THR A 20 -1.90 -15.76 -14.31
CA THR A 20 -0.99 -15.84 -13.14
C THR A 20 0.44 -15.45 -13.52
N TRP A 21 1.24 -15.05 -12.53
CA TRP A 21 2.62 -14.62 -12.73
C TRP A 21 3.62 -15.66 -12.24
N TYR A 22 3.33 -16.30 -11.10
CA TYR A 22 4.23 -17.22 -10.41
C TYR A 22 3.52 -18.54 -10.06
N PRO A 23 4.26 -19.63 -9.83
CA PRO A 23 3.70 -20.85 -9.25
C PRO A 23 3.28 -20.63 -7.80
N SER A 24 2.26 -21.37 -7.36
CA SER A 24 1.76 -21.40 -5.98
C SER A 24 1.63 -22.84 -5.48
N PRO A 25 2.00 -23.19 -4.24
CA PRO A 25 2.05 -24.58 -3.75
C PRO A 25 0.65 -25.13 -3.42
N TYR A 26 -0.27 -25.14 -4.39
CA TYR A 26 -1.52 -25.89 -4.26
C TYR A 26 -1.22 -27.39 -4.21
N SER A 27 -1.93 -28.12 -3.33
CA SER A 27 -1.79 -29.57 -3.26
C SER A 27 -2.22 -30.22 -4.58
N LYS A 28 -1.65 -31.39 -4.88
CA LYS A 28 -1.98 -32.13 -6.12
C LYS A 28 -3.48 -32.47 -6.20
N ASP A 29 -4.11 -32.70 -5.06
CA ASP A 29 -5.55 -32.97 -4.96
C ASP A 29 -6.40 -31.75 -5.35
N VAL A 30 -5.91 -30.54 -5.06
CA VAL A 30 -6.56 -29.28 -5.45
C VAL A 30 -6.44 -29.01 -6.95
N LEU A 31 -5.28 -29.30 -7.53
CA LEU A 31 -5.00 -29.08 -8.95
C LEU A 31 -5.66 -30.12 -9.86
N GLY A 32 -6.01 -31.30 -9.33
CA GLY A 32 -6.48 -32.45 -10.10
C GLY A 32 -5.36 -33.14 -10.88
N GLN A 33 -5.59 -34.37 -11.36
CA GLN A 33 -4.59 -35.08 -12.15
C GLN A 33 -4.31 -34.35 -13.49
N PRO A 34 -3.05 -34.26 -13.95
CA PRO A 34 -2.75 -33.76 -15.27
C PRO A 34 -3.37 -34.71 -16.29
N SER A 35 -4.38 -34.26 -17.03
CA SER A 35 -4.92 -35.06 -18.14
C SER A 35 -3.80 -35.34 -19.14
N SER A 36 -3.68 -36.59 -19.57
CA SER A 36 -2.65 -37.12 -20.49
C SER A 36 -2.71 -36.54 -21.91
N ARG A 37 -3.53 -35.50 -22.14
CA ARG A 37 -3.67 -34.85 -23.44
C ARG A 37 -2.89 -33.52 -23.46
N PRO A 38 -1.95 -33.34 -24.40
CA PRO A 38 -1.26 -32.06 -24.55
C PRO A 38 -2.27 -30.95 -24.82
N ALA A 39 -2.22 -29.89 -24.01
CA ALA A 39 -3.10 -28.73 -24.03
C ALA A 39 -2.86 -27.80 -25.24
N ARG A 40 -2.74 -28.38 -26.45
CA ARG A 40 -2.42 -27.66 -27.68
C ARG A 40 -3.55 -27.63 -28.71
N ALA A 41 -4.63 -28.39 -28.50
CA ALA A 41 -5.64 -28.57 -29.54
C ALA A 41 -6.92 -27.74 -29.36
N HIS A 42 -7.32 -27.38 -28.14
CA HIS A 42 -8.56 -26.64 -27.89
C HIS A 42 -8.34 -25.81 -26.63
N GLY A 43 -8.63 -24.50 -26.64
CA GLY A 43 -8.36 -23.52 -25.57
C GLY A 43 -9.02 -23.77 -24.21
N ARG A 44 -8.95 -24.99 -23.68
CA ARG A 44 -9.34 -25.36 -22.32
C ARG A 44 -8.32 -24.79 -21.35
N LYS A 45 -8.70 -23.66 -20.77
CA LYS A 45 -8.05 -23.01 -19.63
C LYS A 45 -7.97 -24.02 -18.49
N ARG A 46 -6.76 -24.34 -18.03
CA ARG A 46 -6.56 -25.15 -16.81
C ARG A 46 -6.95 -24.29 -15.61
N GLN A 47 -8.09 -24.56 -15.00
CA GLN A 47 -8.47 -23.99 -13.70
C GLN A 47 -8.73 -25.14 -12.73
N ALA A 48 -8.15 -25.04 -11.52
CA ALA A 48 -8.34 -26.00 -10.45
C ALA A 48 -9.79 -25.90 -9.92
N PRO A 49 -10.61 -26.97 -9.97
CA PRO A 49 -12.03 -26.91 -9.55
C PRO A 49 -12.24 -26.47 -8.10
N LEU A 50 -11.27 -26.74 -7.22
CA LEU A 50 -11.32 -26.32 -5.81
C LEU A 50 -10.98 -24.83 -5.63
N LEU A 51 -10.16 -24.26 -6.51
CA LEU A 51 -9.91 -22.82 -6.55
C LEU A 51 -11.18 -22.06 -6.97
N GLU A 52 -11.92 -22.58 -7.94
CA GLU A 52 -13.19 -22.02 -8.39
C GLU A 52 -14.22 -21.94 -7.24
N LYS A 53 -14.34 -23.00 -6.42
CA LYS A 53 -15.20 -23.00 -5.23
C LYS A 53 -14.78 -21.97 -4.19
N PHE A 54 -13.49 -21.86 -3.87
CA PHE A 54 -13.00 -20.84 -2.92
C PHE A 54 -13.29 -19.42 -3.43
N MET A 55 -12.99 -19.17 -4.71
CA MET A 55 -13.19 -17.85 -5.32
C MET A 55 -14.66 -17.45 -5.39
N GLY A 56 -15.55 -18.38 -5.79
CA GLY A 56 -16.98 -18.11 -5.89
C GLY A 56 -17.67 -17.88 -4.55
N HIS A 57 -17.18 -18.50 -3.47
CA HIS A 57 -17.83 -18.43 -2.15
C HIS A 57 -17.22 -17.38 -1.21
N HIS A 58 -15.94 -17.05 -1.38
CA HIS A 58 -15.21 -16.18 -0.43
C HIS A 58 -14.63 -14.91 -1.04
N LEU A 59 -14.43 -14.84 -2.37
CA LEU A 59 -14.07 -13.58 -3.04
C LEU A 59 -15.30 -12.83 -3.59
N TYR A 60 -16.44 -13.52 -3.67
CA TYR A 60 -17.78 -12.97 -3.91
C TYR A 60 -18.71 -13.41 -2.77
N GLY A 61 -19.42 -12.47 -2.16
CA GLY A 61 -20.43 -12.78 -1.14
C GLY A 61 -20.03 -12.38 0.28
N SER A 62 -20.06 -13.32 1.23
CA SER A 62 -19.81 -13.03 2.65
C SER A 62 -18.32 -12.76 2.89
N VAL A 63 -17.99 -11.52 3.20
CA VAL A 63 -16.65 -11.10 3.58
C VAL A 63 -16.41 -11.47 5.04
N PRO A 64 -15.40 -12.29 5.36
CA PRO A 64 -15.08 -12.64 6.75
C PRO A 64 -14.51 -11.45 7.52
N GLY A 65 -14.46 -11.59 8.84
CA GLY A 65 -13.90 -10.59 9.74
C GLY A 65 -14.79 -9.36 9.91
N ARG A 66 -14.15 -8.22 10.20
CA ARG A 66 -14.83 -6.99 10.60
C ARG A 66 -14.44 -5.84 9.69
N LYS A 67 -15.44 -5.09 9.20
CA LYS A 67 -15.19 -3.80 8.51
C LYS A 67 -14.54 -2.80 9.47
N VAL A 68 -13.35 -2.31 9.12
CA VAL A 68 -12.57 -1.36 9.95
C VAL A 68 -12.46 0.02 9.33
N TYR A 69 -12.69 0.16 8.02
CA TYR A 69 -12.63 1.43 7.32
C TYR A 69 -13.59 1.46 6.13
N VAL A 70 -14.21 2.62 5.89
CA VAL A 70 -14.99 2.93 4.68
C VAL A 70 -14.31 4.11 4.00
N HIS A 71 -13.93 3.92 2.75
CA HIS A 71 -13.34 4.98 1.95
C HIS A 71 -14.45 5.91 1.43
N PRO A 72 -14.29 7.24 1.53
CA PRO A 72 -15.27 8.18 1.01
C PRO A 72 -15.54 7.95 -0.48
N THR A 73 -16.80 7.68 -0.82
CA THR A 73 -17.26 7.54 -2.21
C THR A 73 -17.21 8.90 -2.88
N ARG A 74 -16.63 8.96 -4.08
CA ARG A 74 -16.62 10.18 -4.91
C ARG A 74 -17.96 10.38 -5.58
N GLU A 75 -18.33 11.63 -5.86
CA GLU A 75 -19.51 11.94 -6.67
C GLU A 75 -19.45 11.18 -8.01
N GLY A 76 -20.50 10.40 -8.29
CA GLY A 76 -20.59 9.57 -9.50
C GLY A 76 -20.09 8.13 -9.38
N GLU A 77 -19.51 7.71 -8.25
CA GLU A 77 -19.17 6.30 -8.01
C GLU A 77 -20.38 5.50 -7.49
N ALA A 78 -20.75 4.43 -8.22
CA ALA A 78 -21.91 3.58 -7.90
C ALA A 78 -21.59 2.45 -6.89
N GLY A 79 -20.79 2.73 -5.85
CA GLY A 79 -20.45 1.74 -4.83
C GLY A 79 -19.58 2.26 -3.69
N GLU A 80 -19.25 1.36 -2.78
CA GLU A 80 -18.46 1.62 -1.57
C GLU A 80 -17.14 0.83 -1.61
N TRP A 81 -16.03 1.51 -1.34
CA TRP A 81 -14.76 0.87 -1.04
C TRP A 81 -14.59 0.76 0.48
N SER A 82 -14.25 -0.41 0.98
CA SER A 82 -14.05 -0.65 2.41
C SER A 82 -12.85 -1.55 2.68
N VAL A 83 -12.30 -1.45 3.89
CA VAL A 83 -11.26 -2.36 4.39
C VAL A 83 -11.79 -3.19 5.55
N TRP A 84 -11.56 -4.49 5.48
CA TRP A 84 -11.99 -5.47 6.48
C TRP A 84 -10.79 -6.14 7.11
N GLU A 85 -10.77 -6.23 8.43
CA GLU A 85 -9.75 -6.93 9.21
C GLU A 85 -10.20 -8.36 9.48
N VAL A 86 -9.34 -9.32 9.15
CA VAL A 86 -9.52 -10.75 9.36
C VAL A 86 -8.35 -11.28 10.16
N ASP A 87 -8.67 -11.95 11.26
CA ASP A 87 -7.67 -12.56 12.14
C ASP A 87 -7.29 -13.94 11.58
N GLY A 88 -6.02 -14.12 11.21
CA GLY A 88 -5.53 -15.36 10.63
C GLY A 88 -5.64 -16.57 11.55
N GLU A 89 -5.76 -16.38 12.86
CA GLU A 89 -5.99 -17.47 13.81
C GLU A 89 -7.45 -17.93 13.78
N LYS A 90 -8.40 -16.99 13.75
CA LYS A 90 -9.84 -17.26 13.76
C LYS A 90 -10.35 -17.79 12.43
N ASP A 91 -9.89 -17.21 11.33
CA ASP A 91 -10.31 -17.52 9.95
C ASP A 91 -9.19 -18.23 9.16
N SER A 92 -8.50 -19.17 9.81
CA SER A 92 -7.30 -19.84 9.30
C SER A 92 -7.44 -20.37 7.87
N LEU A 93 -8.50 -21.12 7.57
CA LEU A 93 -8.70 -21.71 6.24
C LEU A 93 -8.86 -20.63 5.15
N PHE A 94 -9.58 -19.55 5.44
CA PHE A 94 -9.74 -18.44 4.52
C PHE A 94 -8.40 -17.75 4.26
N CYS A 95 -7.63 -17.45 5.31
CA CYS A 95 -6.35 -16.78 5.21
C CYS A 95 -5.27 -17.64 4.50
N GLN A 96 -5.30 -18.96 4.67
CA GLN A 96 -4.45 -19.89 3.94
C GLN A 96 -4.78 -19.88 2.44
N ASN A 97 -6.06 -19.98 2.10
CA ASN A 97 -6.51 -19.94 0.70
C ASN A 97 -6.19 -18.59 0.04
N LEU A 98 -6.38 -17.48 0.76
CA LEU A 98 -6.00 -16.13 0.31
C LEU A 98 -4.48 -16.01 0.12
N SER A 99 -3.69 -16.63 0.98
CA SER A 99 -2.22 -16.63 0.86
C SER A 99 -1.72 -17.44 -0.33
N LEU A 100 -2.30 -18.62 -0.57
CA LEU A 100 -2.03 -19.42 -1.77
C LEU A 100 -2.43 -18.68 -3.05
N PHE A 101 -3.58 -18.00 -3.03
CA PHE A 101 -4.02 -17.16 -4.13
C PHE A 101 -3.04 -16.00 -4.37
N GLY A 102 -2.64 -15.30 -3.30
CA GLY A 102 -1.67 -14.21 -3.38
C GLY A 102 -0.33 -14.64 -3.97
N LYS A 103 0.13 -15.86 -3.66
CA LYS A 103 1.38 -16.42 -4.20
C LYS A 103 1.40 -16.54 -5.72
N LEU A 104 0.23 -16.64 -6.39
CA LEU A 104 0.15 -16.63 -7.86
C LEU A 104 0.62 -15.30 -8.47
N PHE A 105 0.65 -14.23 -7.67
CA PHE A 105 0.99 -12.87 -8.11
C PHE A 105 2.14 -12.24 -7.29
N LEU A 106 2.63 -12.93 -6.26
CA LEU A 106 3.75 -12.51 -5.42
C LEU A 106 4.89 -13.54 -5.54
N ASP A 107 6.06 -13.09 -5.97
CA ASP A 107 7.21 -13.97 -6.17
C ASP A 107 7.77 -14.47 -4.83
N THR A 108 8.06 -13.52 -3.94
CA THR A 108 8.78 -13.70 -2.68
C THR A 108 7.91 -14.09 -1.49
N LYS A 109 6.61 -14.36 -1.68
CA LYS A 109 5.73 -14.78 -0.58
C LYS A 109 6.12 -16.19 -0.12
N SER A 110 6.60 -16.32 1.12
CA SER A 110 7.08 -17.57 1.71
C SER A 110 6.09 -18.20 2.69
N VAL A 111 5.24 -17.40 3.33
CA VAL A 111 4.26 -17.88 4.33
C VAL A 111 2.87 -18.02 3.70
N PHE A 112 2.34 -19.24 3.71
CA PHE A 112 1.01 -19.55 3.16
C PHE A 112 0.15 -20.48 4.03
N TYR A 113 0.74 -21.30 4.91
CA TYR A 113 -0.02 -22.17 5.82
C TYR A 113 -0.03 -21.67 7.27
N ASP A 114 1.08 -21.11 7.75
CA ASP A 114 1.16 -20.57 9.11
C ASP A 114 0.66 -19.12 9.16
N VAL A 115 -0.68 -18.97 9.18
CA VAL A 115 -1.37 -17.68 9.10
C VAL A 115 -1.78 -17.13 10.47
N HIS A 116 -1.62 -17.90 11.55
CA HIS A 116 -2.14 -17.57 12.89
C HIS A 116 -1.52 -16.29 13.47
N ASN A 117 -0.27 -16.00 13.09
CA ASN A 117 0.46 -14.82 13.54
C ASN A 117 0.20 -13.57 12.68
N PHE A 118 -0.76 -13.61 11.76
CA PHE A 118 -1.03 -12.52 10.82
C PHE A 118 -2.48 -12.02 10.94
N ASN A 119 -2.63 -10.69 10.84
CA ASN A 119 -3.90 -10.06 10.48
C ASN A 119 -3.89 -9.75 8.99
N PHE A 120 -5.03 -9.98 8.34
CA PHE A 120 -5.24 -9.70 6.92
C PHE A 120 -6.24 -8.55 6.78
N PHE A 121 -5.89 -7.57 5.96
CA PHE A 121 -6.69 -6.39 5.68
C PHE A 121 -7.16 -6.44 4.24
N LEU A 122 -8.43 -6.81 4.05
CA LEU A 122 -9.05 -7.04 2.74
C LEU A 122 -9.56 -5.73 2.16
N LEU A 123 -9.23 -5.44 0.91
CA LEU A 123 -9.84 -4.37 0.14
C LEU A 123 -11.09 -4.87 -0.56
N VAL A 124 -12.25 -4.35 -0.17
CA VAL A 124 -13.56 -4.79 -0.65
C VAL A 124 -14.25 -3.68 -1.41
N TYR A 125 -14.79 -4.02 -2.58
CA TYR A 125 -15.74 -3.18 -3.31
C TYR A 125 -17.15 -3.74 -3.16
N SER A 126 -18.07 -2.92 -2.69
CA SER A 126 -19.49 -3.24 -2.53
C SER A 126 -20.31 -2.39 -3.50
N PRO A 127 -20.97 -2.98 -4.51
CA PRO A 127 -21.85 -2.23 -5.42
C PRO A 127 -23.03 -1.57 -4.68
N ALA A 128 -23.47 -0.39 -5.12
CA ALA A 128 -24.57 0.36 -4.48
C ALA A 128 -25.93 -0.36 -4.53
N THR A 129 -26.12 -1.27 -5.48
CA THR A 129 -27.33 -2.08 -5.64
C THR A 129 -27.33 -3.35 -4.78
N PHE A 130 -26.37 -3.52 -3.89
CA PHE A 130 -26.33 -4.68 -3.01
C PHE A 130 -27.51 -4.66 -2.01
N THR A 131 -28.49 -5.52 -2.25
CA THR A 131 -29.46 -5.93 -1.24
C THR A 131 -29.21 -7.41 -0.91
N PRO A 132 -29.14 -7.80 0.38
CA PRO A 132 -28.91 -9.20 0.76
C PRO A 132 -29.94 -10.18 0.19
N SER A 133 -31.14 -9.68 -0.14
CA SER A 133 -32.26 -10.47 -0.67
C SER A 133 -32.21 -10.70 -2.18
N GLU A 134 -31.40 -9.95 -2.96
CA GLU A 134 -31.31 -10.04 -4.43
C GLU A 134 -29.84 -10.12 -4.90
N ALA A 135 -29.00 -10.80 -4.11
CA ALA A 135 -27.59 -10.97 -4.41
C ALA A 135 -27.40 -11.84 -5.67
N THR A 136 -26.96 -11.20 -6.75
CA THR A 136 -26.39 -11.86 -7.94
C THR A 136 -24.88 -11.67 -7.93
N GLU A 137 -24.12 -12.45 -8.70
CA GLU A 137 -22.65 -12.25 -8.82
C GLU A 137 -22.26 -10.80 -9.15
N SER A 138 -23.13 -10.09 -9.87
CA SER A 138 -22.92 -8.68 -10.23
C SER A 138 -23.11 -7.70 -9.07
N THR A 139 -23.93 -8.03 -8.07
CA THR A 139 -24.31 -7.15 -6.95
C THR A 139 -23.60 -7.47 -5.64
N MET A 140 -22.96 -8.64 -5.52
CA MET A 140 -22.25 -9.03 -4.31
C MET A 140 -20.97 -8.21 -4.04
N PRO A 141 -20.60 -8.02 -2.76
CA PRO A 141 -19.29 -7.52 -2.38
C PRO A 141 -18.18 -8.40 -2.94
N ARG A 142 -17.09 -7.76 -3.37
CA ARG A 142 -15.95 -8.45 -3.98
C ARG A 142 -14.63 -8.03 -3.33
N ILE A 143 -13.82 -9.01 -2.99
CA ILE A 143 -12.44 -8.76 -2.54
C ILE A 143 -11.59 -8.46 -3.77
N THR A 144 -10.87 -7.35 -3.74
CA THR A 144 -10.09 -6.82 -4.88
C THR A 144 -8.60 -6.72 -4.60
N GLY A 145 -8.21 -6.99 -3.35
CA GLY A 145 -6.83 -6.96 -2.89
C GLY A 145 -6.77 -7.16 -1.39
N PHE A 146 -5.56 -7.24 -0.86
CA PHE A 146 -5.32 -7.28 0.58
C PHE A 146 -3.89 -6.83 0.90
N PHE A 147 -3.65 -6.54 2.18
CA PHE A 147 -2.32 -6.67 2.76
C PHE A 147 -2.36 -7.53 4.02
N SER A 148 -1.24 -8.14 4.39
CA SER A 148 -1.08 -8.86 5.65
C SER A 148 -0.09 -8.13 6.55
N LYS A 149 -0.28 -8.22 7.86
CA LYS A 149 0.58 -7.64 8.89
C LYS A 149 0.80 -8.67 9.99
N GLU A 150 2.03 -8.82 10.45
CA GLU A 150 2.33 -9.65 11.61
C GLU A 150 1.70 -9.05 12.87
N LYS A 151 1.09 -9.88 13.71
CA LYS A 151 0.58 -9.47 15.02
C LYS A 151 1.71 -8.93 15.90
N MET A 152 2.88 -9.56 15.82
CA MET A 152 4.11 -9.16 16.49
C MET A 152 5.25 -9.19 15.47
N SER A 153 5.72 -8.02 15.03
CA SER A 153 6.86 -7.91 14.11
C SER A 153 8.11 -7.49 14.87
N TRP A 154 9.16 -8.31 14.79
CA TRP A 154 10.45 -8.03 15.45
C TRP A 154 11.21 -6.89 14.76
N ASP A 155 11.03 -6.75 13.45
CA ASP A 155 11.68 -5.73 12.62
C ASP A 155 10.82 -4.46 12.48
N ASN A 156 9.73 -4.35 13.26
CA ASN A 156 8.75 -3.27 13.16
C ASN A 156 8.18 -3.12 11.73
N ASN A 157 7.91 -4.23 11.04
CA ASN A 157 7.24 -4.17 9.74
C ASN A 157 5.75 -3.85 9.95
N ASN A 158 5.27 -2.77 9.33
CA ASN A 158 3.85 -2.43 9.36
C ASN A 158 3.03 -3.15 8.25
N LEU A 159 3.73 -3.85 7.36
CA LEU A 159 3.16 -4.55 6.22
C LEU A 159 4.09 -5.68 5.79
N ALA A 160 3.59 -6.90 5.75
CA ALA A 160 4.34 -8.08 5.31
C ALA A 160 4.16 -8.34 3.80
N CYS A 161 2.92 -8.49 3.35
CA CYS A 161 2.60 -8.67 1.94
C CYS A 161 1.49 -7.71 1.53
N ILE A 162 1.54 -7.18 0.31
CA ILE A 162 0.47 -6.37 -0.29
C ILE A 162 0.20 -6.83 -1.71
N LEU A 163 -1.08 -6.95 -2.05
CA LEU A 163 -1.51 -7.30 -3.39
C LEU A 163 -2.84 -6.59 -3.71
N VAL A 164 -2.84 -5.83 -4.80
CA VAL A 164 -4.08 -5.50 -5.51
C VAL A 164 -4.21 -6.49 -6.66
N PHE A 165 -5.35 -7.15 -6.77
CA PHE A 165 -5.58 -8.17 -7.80
C PHE A 165 -5.41 -7.55 -9.20
N PRO A 166 -4.81 -8.27 -10.17
CA PRO A 166 -4.44 -7.71 -11.46
C PRO A 166 -5.52 -6.86 -12.17
N PRO A 167 -6.81 -7.24 -12.20
CA PRO A 167 -7.86 -6.44 -12.85
C PRO A 167 -8.14 -5.07 -12.20
N TRP A 168 -7.73 -4.85 -10.95
CA TRP A 168 -7.97 -3.63 -10.19
C TRP A 168 -6.70 -2.79 -9.96
N GLN A 169 -5.56 -3.20 -10.52
CA GLN A 169 -4.32 -2.43 -10.44
C GLN A 169 -4.42 -1.08 -11.17
N ARG A 170 -3.51 -0.16 -10.83
CA ARG A 170 -3.41 1.20 -11.40
C ARG A 170 -4.63 2.11 -11.17
N LYS A 171 -5.50 1.77 -10.21
CA LYS A 171 -6.66 2.59 -9.79
C LYS A 171 -6.44 3.36 -8.49
N GLY A 172 -5.19 3.52 -8.04
CA GLY A 172 -4.86 4.16 -6.75
C GLY A 172 -5.09 3.30 -5.50
N LEU A 173 -5.71 2.12 -5.65
CA LEU A 173 -6.05 1.21 -4.56
C LEU A 173 -4.84 0.71 -3.74
N GLY A 174 -3.67 0.59 -4.37
CA GLY A 174 -2.43 0.23 -3.65
C GLY A 174 -2.02 1.32 -2.66
N ALA A 175 -2.14 2.59 -3.04
CA ALA A 175 -1.84 3.72 -2.15
C ALA A 175 -2.86 3.81 -1.00
N LEU A 176 -4.13 3.45 -1.26
CA LEU A 176 -5.14 3.33 -0.20
C LEU A 176 -4.73 2.28 0.84
N LEU A 177 -4.36 1.07 0.41
CA LEU A 177 -3.91 0.02 1.32
C LEU A 177 -2.64 0.39 2.08
N MET A 178 -1.67 1.02 1.43
CA MET A 178 -0.47 1.57 2.08
C MET A 178 -0.83 2.60 3.15
N GLY A 179 -1.73 3.55 2.83
CA GLY A 179 -2.20 4.56 3.78
C GLY A 179 -2.88 3.95 5.01
N VAL A 180 -3.70 2.91 4.81
CA VAL A 180 -4.33 2.17 5.92
C VAL A 180 -3.27 1.48 6.79
N SER A 181 -2.25 0.85 6.19
CA SER A 181 -1.14 0.23 6.95
C SER A 181 -0.39 1.26 7.82
N TYR A 182 -0.06 2.43 7.29
CA TYR A 182 0.58 3.50 8.06
C TYR A 182 -0.32 4.08 9.16
N GLU A 183 -1.62 4.21 8.91
CA GLU A 183 -2.57 4.69 9.91
C GLU A 183 -2.75 3.68 11.06
N ILE A 184 -2.70 2.38 10.77
CA ILE A 184 -2.67 1.34 11.82
C ILE A 184 -1.39 1.45 12.63
N ALA A 185 -0.23 1.52 11.97
CA ALA A 185 1.07 1.63 12.62
C ALA A 185 1.14 2.86 13.55
N ARG A 186 0.61 4.00 13.09
CA ARG A 186 0.47 5.24 13.88
C ARG A 186 -0.33 5.03 15.16
N ARG A 187 -1.45 4.32 15.09
CA ARG A 187 -2.31 4.05 16.26
C ARG A 187 -1.67 3.08 17.25
N GLU A 188 -0.83 2.18 16.75
CA GLU A 188 -0.09 1.21 17.56
C GLU A 188 1.21 1.79 18.16
N GLY A 189 1.60 3.01 17.77
CA GLY A 189 2.87 3.57 18.19
C GLY A 189 4.09 2.94 17.49
N LEU A 190 3.89 2.27 16.36
CA LEU A 190 4.92 1.54 15.62
C LEU A 190 5.43 2.37 14.44
N LEU A 191 6.67 2.85 14.55
CA LEU A 191 7.37 3.51 13.45
C LEU A 191 8.05 2.44 12.59
N GLY A 192 7.55 2.24 11.37
CA GLY A 192 7.92 1.09 10.55
C GLY A 192 7.65 1.27 9.06
N GLY A 193 8.01 0.24 8.30
CA GLY A 193 7.86 0.19 6.85
C GLY A 193 7.45 -1.19 6.34
N PRO A 194 7.36 -1.37 5.02
CA PRO A 194 7.15 -2.67 4.42
C PRO A 194 8.32 -3.63 4.68
N GLU A 195 7.97 -4.91 4.83
CA GLU A 195 8.94 -6.01 4.85
C GLU A 195 9.79 -6.01 3.56
N LYS A 196 11.09 -6.23 3.73
CA LYS A 196 12.08 -6.30 2.65
C LYS A 196 12.41 -7.78 2.38
N PRO A 197 12.61 -8.21 1.11
CA PRO A 197 12.66 -7.39 -0.11
C PRO A 197 11.27 -7.07 -0.69
N ILE A 198 11.11 -5.83 -1.16
CA ILE A 198 9.90 -5.35 -1.83
C ILE A 198 9.97 -5.68 -3.33
N SER A 199 8.86 -6.12 -3.93
CA SER A 199 8.79 -6.28 -5.40
C SER A 199 9.00 -4.95 -6.15
N ASP A 200 9.48 -4.98 -7.40
CA ASP A 200 9.66 -3.76 -8.22
C ASP A 200 8.39 -2.92 -8.33
N LEU A 201 7.23 -3.58 -8.50
CA LEU A 201 5.93 -2.92 -8.55
C LEU A 201 5.57 -2.30 -7.19
N GLY A 202 5.85 -3.01 -6.10
CA GLY A 202 5.66 -2.52 -4.74
C GLY A 202 6.55 -1.30 -4.45
N LEU A 203 7.83 -1.36 -4.78
CA LEU A 203 8.80 -0.28 -4.56
C LEU A 203 8.40 0.98 -5.34
N LYS A 204 7.97 0.83 -6.61
CA LYS A 204 7.43 1.95 -7.39
C LYS A 204 6.18 2.55 -6.76
N GLY A 205 5.32 1.72 -6.16
CA GLY A 205 4.15 2.16 -5.41
C GLY A 205 4.53 2.94 -4.15
N TYR A 206 5.44 2.40 -3.33
CA TYR A 206 5.93 3.03 -2.11
C TYR A 206 6.62 4.36 -2.37
N ARG A 207 7.49 4.46 -3.38
CA ARG A 207 8.11 5.73 -3.80
C ARG A 207 7.07 6.81 -4.09
N ARG A 208 6.03 6.47 -4.85
CA ARG A 208 4.93 7.41 -5.15
C ARG A 208 4.14 7.78 -3.89
N PHE A 209 3.87 6.81 -3.04
CA PHE A 209 3.13 7.02 -1.79
C PHE A 209 3.92 7.94 -0.85
N TRP A 210 5.17 7.58 -0.50
CA TRP A 210 6.04 8.38 0.36
C TRP A 210 6.29 9.77 -0.19
N GLY A 211 6.59 9.90 -1.49
CA GLY A 211 6.77 11.21 -2.11
C GLY A 211 5.52 12.08 -1.99
N SER A 212 4.32 11.50 -2.11
CA SER A 212 3.07 12.24 -1.90
C SER A 212 2.85 12.62 -0.44
N GLU A 213 3.16 11.74 0.51
CA GLU A 213 3.01 12.02 1.95
C GLU A 213 3.96 13.12 2.41
N ILE A 214 5.24 13.00 2.05
CA ILE A 214 6.29 13.95 2.37
C ILE A 214 6.02 15.29 1.71
N ALA A 215 5.67 15.32 0.42
CA ALA A 215 5.30 16.56 -0.25
C ALA A 215 4.13 17.26 0.45
N ARG A 216 3.07 16.52 0.82
CA ARG A 216 1.93 17.11 1.52
C ARG A 216 2.32 17.69 2.87
N TRP A 217 3.17 17.00 3.62
CA TRP A 217 3.70 17.53 4.88
C TRP A 217 4.51 18.80 4.65
N LEU A 218 5.46 18.81 3.70
CA LEU A 218 6.25 19.99 3.36
C LEU A 218 5.38 21.19 2.98
N LEU A 219 4.34 20.97 2.16
CA LEU A 219 3.38 22.00 1.76
C LEU A 219 2.49 22.49 2.93
N SER A 220 2.40 21.75 4.03
CA SER A 220 1.61 22.12 5.21
C SER A 220 2.39 22.93 6.24
N ILE A 221 3.72 23.04 6.08
CA ILE A 221 4.58 23.79 6.99
C ILE A 221 4.29 25.28 6.84
N ASP A 222 3.83 25.89 7.93
CA ASP A 222 3.55 27.32 7.99
C ASP A 222 4.86 28.11 8.16
N THR A 223 5.35 28.69 7.07
CA THR A 223 6.58 29.48 7.07
C THR A 223 6.48 30.79 7.85
N THR A 224 5.26 31.23 8.19
CA THR A 224 5.05 32.49 8.91
C THR A 224 5.24 32.37 10.42
N LYS A 225 5.00 31.19 11.02
CA LYS A 225 5.13 30.93 12.46
C LYS A 225 6.57 30.69 12.93
N VAL A 226 7.44 30.23 12.05
CA VAL A 226 8.86 29.99 12.37
C VAL A 226 9.61 31.33 12.50
N ALA A 227 9.23 32.34 11.70
CA ALA A 227 9.79 33.68 11.77
C ALA A 227 9.53 34.40 13.11
N THR A 228 8.44 34.08 13.82
CA THR A 228 8.11 34.69 15.12
C THR A 228 8.92 34.12 16.28
N ASN A 229 9.36 32.86 16.24
CA ASN A 229 10.21 32.28 17.30
C ASN A 229 11.68 32.75 17.20
N ALA A 230 12.15 33.09 15.99
CA ALA A 230 13.44 33.74 15.79
C ALA A 230 13.48 35.18 16.34
N GLN A 231 12.33 35.85 16.48
CA GLN A 231 12.26 37.22 17.02
C GLN A 231 12.46 37.29 18.55
N TYR A 232 12.13 36.24 19.30
CA TYR A 232 12.36 36.21 20.76
C TYR A 232 13.80 35.82 21.15
N SER A 233 14.56 35.23 20.23
CA SER A 233 15.97 34.87 20.41
C SER A 233 16.94 35.89 19.78
N ALA A 234 16.45 36.83 18.97
CA ALA A 234 17.24 37.88 18.31
C ALA A 234 17.22 39.26 19.02
N SER A 235 16.96 39.33 20.34
CA SER A 235 17.11 40.58 21.10
C SER A 235 18.56 40.92 21.48
N ALA A 236 19.56 40.16 20.99
CA ALA A 236 20.98 40.38 21.33
C ALA A 236 21.91 40.69 20.15
N ALA A 237 21.42 40.98 18.94
CA ALA A 237 22.29 41.46 17.86
C ALA A 237 21.55 42.35 16.86
N ALA A 238 21.59 43.66 17.10
CA ALA A 238 21.30 44.64 16.07
C ALA A 238 22.37 44.56 14.98
N SER A 239 22.01 44.14 13.77
CA SER A 239 22.63 44.68 12.56
C SER A 239 21.70 44.53 11.36
N THR A 240 21.47 45.69 10.74
CA THR A 240 20.76 45.95 9.50
C THR A 240 21.21 45.01 8.38
N SER A 241 20.38 44.02 8.04
CA SER A 241 20.41 43.37 6.73
C SER A 241 19.03 42.79 6.40
N ASN A 242 18.70 42.80 5.11
CA ASN A 242 17.41 42.49 4.49
C ASN A 242 16.50 41.52 5.24
N ARG A 243 15.21 41.87 5.34
CA ARG A 243 14.08 40.94 5.56
C ARG A 243 13.93 39.99 4.35
N SER A 244 14.95 39.20 4.03
CA SER A 244 14.79 38.02 3.20
C SER A 244 14.06 36.95 4.02
N ASN A 245 13.11 36.26 3.40
CA ASN A 245 12.39 35.11 3.96
C ASN A 245 13.27 34.33 4.94
N ALA A 246 12.88 34.28 6.22
CA ALA A 246 13.54 33.39 7.16
C ALA A 246 13.29 31.96 6.66
N ASP A 247 14.35 31.31 6.18
CA ASP A 247 14.25 29.96 5.66
C ASP A 247 13.87 28.99 6.78
N VAL A 248 12.85 28.17 6.53
CA VAL A 248 12.38 27.17 7.49
C VAL A 248 13.23 25.92 7.34
N LEU A 249 14.02 25.63 8.37
CA LEU A 249 14.79 24.39 8.48
C LEU A 249 13.94 23.32 9.15
N VAL A 250 13.83 22.16 8.52
CA VAL A 250 13.26 20.95 9.12
C VAL A 250 14.20 19.79 8.84
N ASP A 251 14.34 18.89 9.80
CA ASP A 251 15.21 17.74 9.64
C ASP A 251 14.45 16.45 9.26
N ILE A 252 15.21 15.37 9.07
CA ILE A 252 14.66 14.06 8.69
C ILE A 252 13.76 13.50 9.80
N TYR A 253 14.05 13.78 11.07
CA TYR A 253 13.27 13.31 12.18
C TYR A 253 11.95 14.06 12.28
N ASP A 254 11.91 15.37 12.00
CA ASP A 254 10.66 16.14 11.86
C ASP A 254 9.76 15.50 10.78
N CYS A 255 10.34 15.17 9.63
CA CYS A 255 9.64 14.50 8.54
C CYS A 255 9.11 13.12 8.96
N SER A 256 9.95 12.32 9.61
CA SER A 256 9.61 10.98 10.09
C SER A 256 8.49 11.01 11.13
N GLN A 257 8.55 11.92 12.11
CA GLN A 257 7.51 12.08 13.13
C GLN A 257 6.18 12.55 12.53
N ALA A 258 6.22 13.44 11.53
CA ALA A 258 5.01 13.94 10.90
C ALA A 258 4.34 12.90 9.98
N THR A 259 5.14 12.10 9.27
CA THR A 259 4.64 11.18 8.24
C THR A 259 4.52 9.73 8.69
N TRP A 260 5.16 9.36 9.81
CA TRP A 260 5.33 7.98 10.29
C TRP A 260 6.15 7.07 9.36
N ILE A 261 6.84 7.67 8.39
CA ILE A 261 7.80 6.99 7.53
C ILE A 261 9.14 6.91 8.26
N THR A 262 9.89 5.82 8.10
CA THR A 262 11.18 5.66 8.77
C THR A 262 12.17 6.76 8.32
N PRO A 263 13.12 7.20 9.16
CA PRO A 263 14.10 8.20 8.75
C PRO A 263 14.88 7.82 7.49
N GLU A 264 15.17 6.53 7.31
CA GLU A 264 15.87 5.99 6.14
C GLU A 264 15.05 6.15 4.85
N ASP A 265 13.75 5.82 4.90
CA ASP A 265 12.85 5.96 3.76
C ASP A 265 12.53 7.44 3.48
N CYS A 266 12.43 8.28 4.52
CA CYS A 266 12.33 9.74 4.39
C CYS A 266 13.55 10.31 3.66
N LEU A 267 14.76 9.99 4.11
CA LEU A 267 16.00 10.44 3.48
C LEU A 267 16.08 10.04 2.01
N THR A 268 15.79 8.76 1.73
CA THR A 268 15.81 8.24 0.36
C THR A 268 14.81 8.98 -0.51
N THR A 269 13.60 9.21 -0.01
CA THR A 269 12.54 9.89 -0.77
C THR A 269 12.85 11.37 -0.98
N LEU A 270 13.33 12.08 0.04
CA LEU A 270 13.71 13.49 -0.07
C LEU A 270 14.87 13.69 -1.06
N ARG A 271 15.83 12.76 -1.11
CA ARG A 271 16.89 12.74 -2.13
C ARG A 271 16.34 12.53 -3.53
N GLU A 272 15.42 11.58 -3.71
CA GLU A 272 14.74 11.34 -5.00
C GLU A 272 13.89 12.53 -5.45
N MET A 273 13.39 13.34 -4.50
CA MET A 273 12.66 14.58 -4.75
C MET A 273 13.55 15.79 -5.06
N ASP A 274 14.87 15.65 -4.93
CA ASP A 274 15.86 16.73 -5.13
C ASP A 274 15.65 17.94 -4.20
N VAL A 275 15.27 17.67 -2.93
CA VAL A 275 15.00 18.71 -1.91
C VAL A 275 15.96 18.70 -0.72
N VAL A 276 17.01 17.86 -0.75
CA VAL A 276 18.02 17.74 0.32
C VAL A 276 19.29 18.48 -0.07
N GLN A 277 19.80 19.36 0.81
CA GLN A 277 21.13 19.96 0.68
C GLN A 277 22.05 19.45 1.79
N GLY A 278 23.21 18.86 1.44
CA GLY A 278 24.24 18.44 2.40
C GLY A 278 25.32 17.55 1.77
N ASP A 279 26.58 17.71 2.21
CA ASP A 279 27.73 16.94 1.71
C ASP A 279 27.61 15.44 2.08
N ASP A 280 27.78 14.56 1.09
CA ASP A 280 27.69 13.09 1.20
C ASP A 280 28.66 12.45 2.22
N ALA A 281 29.60 13.21 2.77
CA ALA A 281 30.65 12.74 3.68
C ALA A 281 30.24 12.63 5.17
N GLY A 282 29.05 13.12 5.56
CA GLY A 282 28.66 13.27 6.98
C GLY A 282 27.60 12.29 7.51
N LEU A 283 27.24 11.25 6.76
CA LEU A 283 26.02 10.46 6.97
C LEU A 283 25.94 9.59 8.25
N GLN A 284 26.98 9.59 9.09
CA GLN A 284 27.04 8.80 10.34
C GLN A 284 26.71 9.59 11.61
N SER A 285 26.47 10.90 11.52
CA SER A 285 26.19 11.72 12.70
C SER A 285 24.98 12.60 12.42
N GLY A 286 23.93 12.45 13.23
CA GLY A 286 22.63 13.11 13.08
C GLY A 286 22.71 14.64 13.05
N LYS A 287 23.09 15.20 11.89
CA LYS A 287 23.12 16.63 11.64
C LYS A 287 21.80 17.10 11.04
N HIS A 288 21.44 18.33 11.40
CA HIS A 288 20.30 19.07 10.86
C HIS A 288 20.46 19.25 9.34
N PHE A 289 19.38 19.01 8.59
CA PHE A 289 19.30 19.30 7.17
C PHE A 289 18.56 20.62 6.99
N GLY A 290 19.07 21.49 6.14
CA GLY A 290 18.32 22.67 5.71
C GLY A 290 17.50 22.31 4.50
N ILE A 291 16.18 22.26 4.64
CA ILE A 291 15.28 22.25 3.48
C ILE A 291 15.23 23.68 2.94
N PHE A 292 16.15 23.99 2.03
CA PHE A 292 16.10 25.23 1.26
C PHE A 292 15.52 24.95 -0.14
N ASP A 293 14.57 25.81 -0.54
CA ASP A 293 13.96 25.90 -1.87
C ASP A 293 12.82 24.91 -2.21
N VAL A 294 11.84 24.72 -1.32
CA VAL A 294 10.47 24.35 -1.78
C VAL A 294 9.85 25.60 -2.45
N ARG A 295 10.25 25.89 -3.69
CA ARG A 295 9.64 26.94 -4.53
C ARG A 295 8.22 26.55 -4.93
N ILE A 296 7.25 26.79 -4.06
CA ILE A 296 5.84 26.90 -4.46
C ILE A 296 5.68 28.29 -5.09
N ARG A 297 5.85 28.40 -6.41
CA ARG A 297 5.41 29.60 -7.13
C ARG A 297 3.88 29.63 -7.13
N SER A 298 3.25 30.40 -6.25
CA SER A 298 1.91 30.91 -6.51
C SER A 298 2.05 32.14 -7.41
N GLN A 299 1.79 31.99 -8.71
CA GLN A 299 1.47 33.14 -9.54
C GLN A 299 0.01 33.51 -9.30
N CYS A 300 -0.23 34.58 -8.55
CA CYS A 300 -1.46 35.35 -8.73
C CYS A 300 -1.24 36.30 -9.92
N PRO A 301 -2.14 36.36 -10.92
CA PRO A 301 -2.08 37.38 -11.95
C PRO A 301 -2.38 38.74 -11.30
N GLY A 302 -1.36 39.57 -11.14
CA GLY A 302 -1.50 40.97 -10.77
C GLY A 302 -2.14 41.73 -11.93
N SER A 303 -3.28 42.35 -11.64
CA SER A 303 -3.92 43.40 -12.43
C SER A 303 -2.91 44.50 -12.78
N GLY A 304 -2.71 44.73 -14.08
CA GLY A 304 -1.97 45.87 -14.59
C GLY A 304 -2.80 47.14 -14.53
N VAL A 305 -2.12 48.19 -14.05
CA VAL A 305 -2.25 49.65 -14.32
C VAL A 305 -3.66 50.24 -14.40
#